data_AF-A0A6N2XRX1-F1
#
_entry.id   AF-A0A6N2XRX1-F1
#
_cell.length_a   1.000
_cell.length_b   1.000
_cell.length_c   1.000
_cell.angle_alpha   90.00
_cell.angle_beta   90.00
_cell.angle_gamma   90.00
#
_symmetry.space_group_name_H-M   'P 1'
#
loop_
_entity.id
_entity.type
_entity.pdbx_description
1 polymer ?
#
loop_
_entity_poly.entity_id
_entity_poly.type
_entity_poly.pdbx_seq_one_letter_code
_entity_poly.pdbx_strand_id
1 'polypeptide(L)'
;MVALMALSLSSTFVSCSDNDDDEPNLAKEIAGAYKGYSVGACNMFSDYLLGDESTATITANEDGTINLVYKSGSGDFTLNNLKLSSNKSFSGSGEVAMSMGGSTGGSYDYTLEGSVDGSKVLSLKANVDIPVPMGKMEIDFIQGETPVGYYIKDTYKYQTNLSLKVQGGEVGSTTDCQVKIENPTGSTVNVTISGFNNAGGSMSNFEKFTVTGVNVTKANNGSYSLSLGAFEADTQKTTGEALAINGTSLNGTINADGTATVSIVFSPGSMPMPITAEFTGSNTQSSAQ
;
A
#
# COMPACT_ATOMS: atom_id res chain seq x y z
N MET A 1 -0.33 91.24 -0.95
CA MET A 1 -1.21 90.06 -0.95
C MET A 1 -0.35 88.83 -0.68
N VAL A 2 -0.99 87.77 -0.19
CA VAL A 2 -0.46 86.50 0.32
C VAL A 2 -0.23 86.52 1.83
N ALA A 3 -0.80 85.48 2.44
CA ALA A 3 -1.54 85.52 3.67
C ALA A 3 -0.87 84.73 4.79
N LEU A 4 -1.20 85.17 5.99
CA LEU A 4 -1.08 84.54 7.29
C LEU A 4 -1.83 83.18 7.32
N MET A 5 -1.17 82.10 7.73
CA MET A 5 -1.83 81.02 8.46
C MET A 5 -0.79 80.24 9.29
N ALA A 6 -0.86 80.43 10.60
CA ALA A 6 -0.26 79.58 11.59
C ALA A 6 -1.15 78.32 11.75
N LEU A 7 -0.57 77.13 11.74
CA LEU A 7 -1.21 75.93 12.27
C LEU A 7 -0.19 75.18 13.13
N SER A 8 -0.57 75.05 14.40
CA SER A 8 0.16 74.45 15.52
C SER A 8 0.44 72.96 15.32
N LEU A 9 1.69 72.55 15.54
CA LEU A 9 2.07 71.15 15.72
C LEU A 9 1.75 70.69 17.15
N SER A 10 0.59 70.09 17.34
CA SER A 10 0.23 69.34 18.55
C SER A 10 0.68 67.89 18.41
N SER A 11 1.65 67.50 19.24
CA SER A 11 2.12 66.14 19.44
C SER A 11 1.06 65.29 20.16
N THR A 12 0.47 64.33 19.45
CA THR A 12 -0.30 63.23 20.06
C THR A 12 0.56 61.98 20.09
N PHE A 13 0.86 61.47 21.28
CA PHE A 13 1.36 60.13 21.49
C PHE A 13 0.34 59.13 20.94
N VAL A 14 0.72 58.36 19.93
CA VAL A 14 -0.03 57.16 19.53
C VAL A 14 0.21 56.13 20.62
N SER A 15 -0.85 55.90 21.41
CA SER A 15 -0.97 54.79 22.33
C SER A 15 -0.82 53.48 21.56
N CYS A 16 -0.08 52.53 22.15
CA CYS A 16 -0.04 51.14 21.71
C CYS A 16 -1.47 50.65 21.45
N SER A 17 -1.75 50.27 20.20
CA SER A 17 -2.70 49.21 19.94
C SER A 17 -1.85 47.96 19.85
N ASP A 18 -2.13 47.00 20.73
CA ASP A 18 -1.60 45.64 20.63
C ASP A 18 -1.65 45.22 19.16
N ASN A 19 -0.48 44.84 18.66
CA ASN A 19 -0.39 44.07 17.44
C ASN A 19 -0.94 42.70 17.87
N ASP A 20 -2.24 42.50 17.70
CA ASP A 20 -2.84 41.17 17.61
C ASP A 20 -2.20 40.52 16.38
N ASP A 21 -0.94 40.09 16.52
CA ASP A 21 -0.39 39.05 15.69
C ASP A 21 -1.23 37.82 16.03
N ASP A 22 -2.34 37.65 15.29
CA ASP A 22 -3.19 36.47 15.32
C ASP A 22 -2.26 35.25 15.37
N GLU A 23 -2.10 34.68 16.57
CA GLU A 23 -1.28 33.51 16.77
C GLU A 23 -1.80 32.46 15.78
N PRO A 24 -0.96 31.93 14.88
CA PRO A 24 -1.46 31.13 13.76
C PRO A 24 -2.23 29.93 14.32
N ASN A 25 -3.54 29.92 14.12
CA ASN A 25 -4.40 28.84 14.57
C ASN A 25 -4.04 27.57 13.78
N LEU A 26 -3.19 26.73 14.37
CA LEU A 26 -2.68 25.50 13.78
C LEU A 26 -3.82 24.57 13.32
N ALA A 27 -4.95 24.56 14.04
CA ALA A 27 -6.12 23.78 13.67
C ALA A 27 -6.70 24.22 12.32
N LYS A 28 -6.81 25.54 12.08
CA LYS A 28 -7.26 26.07 10.78
C LYS A 28 -6.27 25.76 9.66
N GLU A 29 -4.97 25.69 9.96
CA GLU A 29 -3.94 25.40 8.96
C GLU A 29 -4.02 23.98 8.39
N ILE A 30 -4.39 23.02 9.25
CA ILE A 30 -4.48 21.59 8.93
C ILE A 30 -5.92 21.11 8.67
N ALA A 31 -6.92 21.98 8.77
CA ALA A 31 -8.29 21.63 8.47
C ALA A 31 -8.45 21.31 6.98
N GLY A 32 -9.22 20.27 6.67
CA GLY A 32 -9.42 19.84 5.30
C GLY A 32 -9.94 18.42 5.18
N ALA A 33 -10.22 18.04 3.93
CA ALA A 33 -10.56 16.69 3.54
C ALA A 33 -9.37 16.05 2.82
N TYR A 34 -8.93 14.91 3.33
CA TYR A 34 -7.81 14.14 2.85
C TYR A 34 -8.34 12.84 2.25
N LYS A 35 -7.88 12.53 1.04
CA LYS A 35 -8.22 11.30 0.33
C LYS A 35 -7.00 10.41 0.28
N GLY A 36 -7.22 9.12 0.47
CA GLY A 36 -6.15 8.16 0.55
C GLY A 36 -6.67 6.74 0.51
N TYR A 37 -5.86 5.84 1.01
CA TYR A 37 -6.20 4.44 1.21
C TYR A 37 -5.73 3.99 2.58
N SER A 38 -6.27 2.88 3.05
CA SER A 38 -5.97 2.33 4.37
C SER A 38 -5.39 0.95 4.25
N VAL A 39 -4.27 0.72 4.93
CA VAL A 39 -3.58 -0.56 4.97
C VAL A 39 -3.56 -1.08 6.39
N GLY A 40 -3.95 -2.34 6.56
CA GLY A 40 -4.04 -3.03 7.84
C GLY A 40 -2.95 -4.08 8.04
N ALA A 41 -2.54 -4.25 9.29
CA ALA A 41 -1.69 -5.37 9.73
C ALA A 41 -2.15 -5.88 11.10
N CYS A 42 -2.06 -7.19 11.32
CA CYS A 42 -2.33 -7.85 12.59
C CYS A 42 -1.54 -9.17 12.67
N ASN A 43 -1.81 -10.03 13.66
CA ASN A 43 -1.13 -11.32 13.79
C ASN A 43 -1.36 -12.29 12.63
N MET A 44 -2.42 -12.08 11.83
CA MET A 44 -2.82 -12.99 10.76
C MET A 44 -2.42 -12.52 9.36
N PHE A 45 -2.25 -11.21 9.16
CA PHE A 45 -1.92 -10.62 7.87
C PHE A 45 -1.13 -9.34 8.03
N SER A 46 -0.41 -8.96 6.97
CA SER A 46 0.31 -7.69 6.89
C SER A 46 0.08 -7.05 5.52
N ASP A 47 0.16 -5.72 5.49
CA ASP A 47 0.02 -4.93 4.26
C ASP A 47 -1.30 -5.24 3.52
N TYR A 48 -2.41 -5.36 4.25
CA TYR A 48 -3.72 -5.70 3.69
C TYR A 48 -4.52 -4.44 3.36
N LEU A 49 -5.02 -4.31 2.12
CA LEU A 49 -5.83 -3.16 1.72
C LEU A 49 -7.21 -3.21 2.38
N LEU A 50 -7.43 -2.35 3.37
CA LEU A 50 -8.70 -2.26 4.13
C LEU A 50 -9.73 -1.35 3.47
N GLY A 51 -9.26 -0.36 2.70
CA GLY A 51 -10.11 0.56 1.96
C GLY A 51 -9.31 1.34 0.93
N ASP A 52 -9.72 1.27 -0.33
CA ASP A 52 -9.02 1.86 -1.47
C ASP A 52 -9.44 3.31 -1.79
N GLU A 53 -10.53 3.78 -1.17
CA GLU A 53 -11.03 5.15 -1.23
C GLU A 53 -11.29 5.72 0.18
N SER A 54 -10.29 5.58 1.05
CA SER A 54 -10.37 6.05 2.43
C SER A 54 -10.39 7.58 2.51
N THR A 55 -11.08 8.12 3.52
CA THR A 55 -11.20 9.57 3.71
C THR A 55 -10.93 9.96 5.15
N ALA A 56 -10.21 11.06 5.35
CA ALA A 56 -10.03 11.68 6.65
C ALA A 56 -10.41 13.15 6.56
N THR A 57 -11.27 13.61 7.47
CA THR A 57 -11.69 15.02 7.54
C THR A 57 -11.27 15.58 8.88
N ILE A 58 -10.48 16.66 8.82
CA ILE A 58 -10.08 17.45 9.98
C ILE A 58 -10.88 18.75 9.96
N THR A 59 -11.62 18.99 11.04
CA THR A 59 -12.39 20.22 11.25
C THR A 59 -11.78 21.02 12.39
N ALA A 60 -11.41 22.27 12.13
CA ALA A 60 -10.92 23.17 13.18
C ALA A 60 -12.07 23.66 14.06
N ASN A 61 -11.84 23.66 15.37
CA ASN A 61 -12.72 24.28 16.35
C ASN A 61 -12.25 25.72 16.66
N GLU A 62 -13.14 26.54 17.22
CA GLU A 62 -12.82 27.93 17.59
C GLU A 62 -11.75 28.04 18.68
N ASP A 63 -11.69 27.04 19.57
CA ASP A 63 -10.74 26.96 20.70
C ASP A 63 -9.33 26.48 20.31
N GLY A 64 -9.06 26.31 19.00
CA GLY A 64 -7.78 25.83 18.50
C GLY A 64 -7.59 24.31 18.55
N THR A 65 -8.60 23.55 18.98
CA THR A 65 -8.61 22.07 18.86
C THR A 65 -9.13 21.63 17.49
N ILE A 66 -9.05 20.33 17.20
CA ILE A 66 -9.63 19.73 15.99
C ILE A 66 -10.61 18.60 16.32
N ASN A 67 -11.54 18.35 15.39
CA ASN A 67 -12.27 17.09 15.30
C ASN A 67 -11.77 16.30 14.09
N LEU A 68 -11.66 14.99 14.23
CA LEU A 68 -11.26 14.06 13.18
C LEU A 68 -12.40 13.08 12.90
N VAL A 69 -12.73 12.93 11.62
CA VAL A 69 -13.53 11.81 11.10
C VAL A 69 -12.68 11.07 10.07
N TYR A 70 -12.28 9.85 10.38
CA TYR A 70 -11.49 9.00 9.50
C TYR A 70 -12.27 7.73 9.14
N LYS A 71 -12.61 7.61 7.85
CA LYS A 71 -13.28 6.45 7.26
C LYS A 71 -12.23 5.60 6.56
N SER A 72 -11.84 4.50 7.19
CA SER A 72 -10.80 3.60 6.70
C SER A 72 -11.27 2.61 5.63
N GLY A 73 -12.57 2.59 5.33
CA GLY A 73 -13.23 1.55 4.52
C GLY A 73 -13.61 0.30 5.33
N SER A 74 -12.90 0.02 6.43
CA SER A 74 -13.18 -1.10 7.34
C SER A 74 -13.58 -0.66 8.75
N GLY A 75 -13.82 0.64 8.96
CA GLY A 75 -14.19 1.23 10.25
C GLY A 75 -14.17 2.76 10.19
N ASP A 76 -15.09 3.38 10.94
CA ASP A 76 -15.27 4.83 11.01
C ASP A 76 -14.77 5.35 12.38
N PHE A 77 -13.61 5.99 12.37
CA PHE A 77 -12.95 6.56 13.54
C PHE A 77 -13.39 8.01 13.72
N THR A 78 -13.88 8.34 14.92
CA THR A 78 -14.27 9.71 15.27
C THR A 78 -13.62 10.13 16.57
N LEU A 79 -12.94 11.27 16.54
CA LEU A 79 -12.32 11.90 17.71
C LEU A 79 -12.66 13.38 17.74
N ASN A 80 -12.99 13.91 18.92
CA ASN A 80 -13.41 15.30 19.10
C ASN A 80 -12.47 16.04 20.04
N ASN A 81 -12.36 17.35 19.84
CA ASN A 81 -11.62 18.27 20.70
C ASN A 81 -10.15 17.87 20.93
N LEU A 82 -9.50 17.32 19.90
CA LEU A 82 -8.10 16.93 19.97
C LEU A 82 -7.20 18.16 20.02
N LYS A 83 -6.28 18.17 20.98
CA LYS A 83 -5.26 19.21 21.09
C LYS A 83 -4.13 18.94 20.11
N LEU A 84 -3.65 20.01 19.47
CA LEU A 84 -2.48 19.97 18.60
C LEU A 84 -1.22 20.27 19.39
N SER A 85 -0.17 19.51 19.09
CA SER A 85 1.20 19.87 19.44
C SER A 85 1.73 20.97 18.50
N SER A 86 2.88 21.55 18.85
CA SER A 86 3.56 22.55 18.02
C SER A 86 4.00 22.02 16.65
N ASN A 87 4.18 20.70 16.50
CA ASN A 87 4.49 20.03 15.24
C ASN A 87 3.24 19.51 14.51
N LYS A 88 2.05 20.04 14.83
CA LYS A 88 0.77 19.67 14.18
C LYS A 88 0.43 18.18 14.28
N SER A 89 0.91 17.53 15.35
CA SER A 89 0.54 16.16 15.68
C SER A 89 -0.58 16.15 16.73
N PHE A 90 -1.35 15.07 16.73
CA PHE A 90 -2.47 14.85 17.63
C PHE A 90 -2.61 13.36 17.93
N SER A 91 -3.25 13.05 19.05
CA SER A 91 -3.55 11.68 19.43
C SER A 91 -4.86 11.62 20.21
N GLY A 92 -5.59 10.52 20.07
CA GLY A 92 -6.79 10.26 20.87
C GLY A 92 -7.11 8.78 20.96
N SER A 93 -8.16 8.46 21.68
CA SER A 93 -8.67 7.11 21.85
C SER A 93 -10.18 7.10 21.79
N GLY A 94 -10.76 5.99 21.38
CA GLY A 94 -12.20 5.81 21.31
C GLY A 94 -12.57 4.35 21.09
N GLU A 95 -13.80 4.14 20.66
CA GLU A 95 -14.33 2.83 20.27
C GLU A 95 -14.70 2.87 18.78
N VAL A 96 -14.37 1.82 18.04
CA VAL A 96 -14.66 1.70 16.60
C VAL A 96 -15.32 0.37 16.30
N ALA A 97 -16.42 0.43 15.54
CA ALA A 97 -17.00 -0.76 14.93
C ALA A 97 -16.21 -1.12 13.67
N MET A 98 -15.58 -2.29 13.67
CA MET A 98 -14.79 -2.77 12.54
C MET A 98 -15.62 -3.67 11.64
N SER A 99 -15.62 -3.45 10.33
CA SER A 99 -16.28 -4.29 9.35
C SER A 99 -15.30 -4.69 8.24
N MET A 100 -14.85 -5.95 8.27
CA MET A 100 -14.09 -6.52 7.16
C MET A 100 -15.04 -7.32 6.27
N GLY A 101 -15.21 -6.89 5.01
CA GLY A 101 -16.04 -7.60 4.03
C GLY A 101 -17.55 -7.41 4.17
N GLY A 102 -18.02 -6.29 4.75
CA GLY A 102 -19.43 -5.89 4.69
C GLY A 102 -20.36 -6.52 5.74
N SER A 103 -19.83 -7.28 6.71
CA SER A 103 -20.59 -7.70 7.90
C SER A 103 -20.46 -6.68 9.03
N THR A 104 -21.52 -6.53 9.84
CA THR A 104 -21.47 -5.71 11.08
C THR A 104 -20.54 -6.40 12.07
N GLY A 105 -19.28 -5.97 12.16
CA GLY A 105 -18.34 -6.54 13.12
C GLY A 105 -18.46 -5.92 14.50
N GLY A 106 -17.60 -6.40 15.41
CA GLY A 106 -17.57 -5.96 16.81
C GLY A 106 -17.08 -4.53 16.98
N SER A 107 -17.38 -3.96 18.15
CA SER A 107 -16.81 -2.70 18.60
C SER A 107 -15.56 -2.97 19.43
N TYR A 108 -14.50 -2.19 19.17
CA TYR A 108 -13.20 -2.37 19.81
C TYR A 108 -12.63 -1.02 20.22
N ASP A 109 -11.93 -1.02 21.35
CA ASP A 109 -11.15 0.14 21.76
C ASP A 109 -10.02 0.37 20.76
N TYR A 110 -9.70 1.64 20.53
CA TYR A 110 -8.56 2.03 19.71
C TYR A 110 -7.83 3.24 20.29
N THR A 111 -6.56 3.33 19.91
CA THR A 111 -5.77 4.56 19.98
C THR A 111 -5.44 5.01 18.56
N LEU A 112 -5.38 6.32 18.32
CA LEU A 112 -5.05 6.88 17.03
C LEU A 112 -4.06 8.02 17.21
N GLU A 113 -3.02 7.99 16.40
CA GLU A 113 -2.04 9.07 16.27
C GLU A 113 -2.11 9.64 14.86
N GLY A 114 -1.95 10.95 14.74
CA GLY A 114 -1.94 11.61 13.44
C GLY A 114 -1.07 12.85 13.43
N SER A 115 -0.66 13.24 12.23
CA SER A 115 0.10 14.48 12.00
C SER A 115 -0.08 14.98 10.58
N VAL A 116 0.05 16.29 10.40
CA VAL A 116 0.07 16.93 9.08
C VAL A 116 1.42 17.61 8.89
N ASP A 117 2.14 17.23 7.85
CA ASP A 117 3.48 17.75 7.57
C ASP A 117 3.45 19.17 6.94
N GLY A 118 4.62 19.74 6.70
CA GLY A 118 4.76 21.06 6.06
C GLY A 118 4.26 21.11 4.61
N SER A 119 4.08 19.97 3.96
CA SER A 119 3.53 19.82 2.60
C SER A 119 2.02 19.57 2.61
N LYS A 120 1.38 19.63 3.78
CA LYS A 120 -0.04 19.31 3.99
C LYS A 120 -0.40 17.86 3.67
N VAL A 121 0.54 16.94 3.89
CA VAL A 121 0.29 15.50 3.83
C VAL A 121 -0.13 15.01 5.20
N LEU A 122 -1.29 14.37 5.28
CA LEU A 122 -1.81 13.73 6.49
C LEU A 122 -1.27 12.30 6.59
N SER A 123 -0.82 11.93 7.79
CA SER A 123 -0.57 10.55 8.18
C SER A 123 -1.42 10.23 9.41
N LEU A 124 -2.11 9.09 9.39
CA LEU A 124 -2.84 8.56 10.55
C LEU A 124 -2.40 7.12 10.80
N LYS A 125 -2.22 6.76 12.06
CA LYS A 125 -2.01 5.39 12.51
C LYS A 125 -3.00 5.07 13.62
N ALA A 126 -3.94 4.18 13.33
CA ALA A 126 -4.86 3.64 14.32
C ALA A 126 -4.37 2.28 14.81
N ASN A 127 -4.61 2.01 16.09
CA ASN A 127 -4.22 0.82 16.81
C ASN A 127 -5.49 0.31 17.50
N VAL A 128 -6.10 -0.73 16.93
CA VAL A 128 -7.37 -1.30 17.39
C VAL A 128 -7.09 -2.56 18.20
N ASP A 129 -7.58 -2.62 19.43
CA ASP A 129 -7.34 -3.72 20.36
C ASP A 129 -8.37 -4.85 20.14
N ILE A 130 -8.11 -5.68 19.12
CA ILE A 130 -8.94 -6.85 18.81
C ILE A 130 -8.44 -8.05 19.62
N PRO A 131 -9.33 -8.82 20.29
CA PRO A 131 -8.94 -10.04 20.98
C PRO A 131 -8.23 -11.05 20.05
N VAL A 132 -7.42 -11.92 20.66
CA VAL A 132 -6.83 -13.07 19.96
C VAL A 132 -7.92 -13.92 19.31
N PRO A 133 -7.67 -14.52 18.13
CA PRO A 133 -6.35 -14.70 17.49
C PRO A 133 -5.83 -13.51 16.67
N MET A 134 -6.70 -12.55 16.31
CA MET A 134 -6.30 -11.41 15.45
C MET A 134 -5.29 -10.50 16.14
N GLY A 135 -5.47 -10.27 17.45
CA GLY A 135 -4.61 -9.39 18.22
C GLY A 135 -4.73 -7.93 17.79
N LYS A 136 -3.79 -7.10 18.25
CA LYS A 136 -3.77 -5.67 17.93
C LYS A 136 -3.70 -5.45 16.42
N MET A 137 -4.66 -4.73 15.87
CA MET A 137 -4.69 -4.34 14.47
C MET A 137 -4.14 -2.93 14.31
N GLU A 138 -3.10 -2.80 13.50
CA GLU A 138 -2.57 -1.51 13.08
C GLU A 138 -3.19 -1.13 11.73
N ILE A 139 -3.65 0.12 11.60
CA ILE A 139 -4.24 0.65 10.39
C ILE A 139 -3.55 1.97 10.06
N ASP A 140 -2.87 2.01 8.92
CA ASP A 140 -2.20 3.19 8.41
C ASP A 140 -3.06 3.83 7.31
N PHE A 141 -3.35 5.12 7.46
CA PHE A 141 -3.89 5.95 6.38
C PHE A 141 -2.73 6.51 5.55
N ILE A 142 -2.80 6.29 4.24
CA ILE A 142 -1.80 6.78 3.29
C ILE A 142 -2.50 7.69 2.30
N GLN A 143 -2.13 8.97 2.30
CA GLN A 143 -2.69 9.95 1.38
C GLN A 143 -2.22 9.70 -0.06
N GLY A 144 -3.16 9.75 -1.01
CA GLY A 144 -2.87 9.52 -2.44
C GLY A 144 -3.74 8.42 -3.07
N GLU A 145 -3.40 8.04 -4.29
CA GLU A 145 -4.07 6.95 -4.99
C GLU A 145 -3.56 5.60 -4.52
N THR A 146 -4.47 4.62 -4.39
CA THR A 146 -4.12 3.23 -4.10
C THR A 146 -3.19 2.68 -5.17
N PRO A 147 -2.00 2.16 -4.83
CA PRO A 147 -1.13 1.47 -5.78
C PRO A 147 -1.88 0.36 -6.52
N VAL A 148 -1.84 0.36 -7.85
CA VAL A 148 -2.60 -0.58 -8.69
C VAL A 148 -2.27 -2.05 -8.38
N GLY A 149 -1.07 -2.32 -7.86
CA GLY A 149 -0.63 -3.64 -7.45
C GLY A 149 -1.47 -4.26 -6.32
N TYR A 150 -2.13 -3.46 -5.48
CA TYR A 150 -2.98 -4.02 -4.42
C TYR A 150 -4.18 -4.81 -4.96
N TYR A 151 -4.70 -4.45 -6.14
CA TYR A 151 -5.84 -5.15 -6.74
C TYR A 151 -5.50 -6.55 -7.27
N ILE A 152 -4.22 -6.88 -7.38
CA ILE A 152 -3.71 -8.18 -7.82
C ILE A 152 -2.74 -8.80 -6.81
N LYS A 153 -2.60 -8.19 -5.62
CA LYS A 153 -1.76 -8.69 -4.55
C LYS A 153 -2.40 -9.96 -3.98
N ASP A 154 -1.87 -11.12 -4.34
CA ASP A 154 -2.38 -12.39 -3.85
C ASP A 154 -1.36 -13.54 -4.07
N THR A 155 -1.73 -14.73 -3.62
CA THR A 155 -1.07 -15.99 -3.92
C THR A 155 -1.92 -16.83 -4.88
N TYR A 156 -1.44 -16.95 -6.11
CA TYR A 156 -2.01 -17.78 -7.17
C TYR A 156 -1.47 -19.21 -7.04
N LYS A 157 -2.25 -20.07 -6.37
CA LYS A 157 -1.84 -21.43 -5.96
C LYS A 157 -2.86 -22.52 -6.30
N TYR A 158 -3.97 -22.16 -6.93
CA TYR A 158 -5.00 -23.12 -7.34
C TYR A 158 -4.93 -23.38 -8.84
N GLN A 159 -5.27 -24.62 -9.23
CA GLN A 159 -5.31 -25.05 -10.64
C GLN A 159 -4.01 -24.73 -11.38
N THR A 160 -2.88 -24.95 -10.71
CA THR A 160 -1.59 -24.45 -11.19
C THR A 160 -0.92 -25.41 -12.14
N ASN A 161 -0.16 -24.83 -13.08
CA ASN A 161 0.79 -25.54 -13.91
C ASN A 161 1.99 -24.63 -14.14
N LEU A 162 3.19 -25.18 -14.05
CA LEU A 162 4.44 -24.55 -14.44
C LEU A 162 5.11 -25.45 -15.48
N SER A 163 5.25 -24.98 -16.72
CA SER A 163 5.99 -25.65 -17.79
C SER A 163 7.32 -24.93 -18.01
N LEU A 164 8.41 -25.71 -18.11
CA LEU A 164 9.75 -25.21 -18.36
C LEU A 164 10.18 -25.62 -19.77
N LYS A 165 10.64 -24.66 -20.57
CA LYS A 165 11.06 -24.89 -21.95
C LYS A 165 12.45 -24.37 -22.24
N VAL A 166 13.21 -25.10 -23.05
CA VAL A 166 14.50 -24.68 -23.62
C VAL A 166 14.40 -24.81 -25.13
N GLN A 167 14.70 -23.74 -25.87
CA GLN A 167 14.55 -23.69 -27.34
C GLN A 167 13.15 -24.14 -27.84
N GLY A 168 12.11 -23.93 -27.02
CA GLY A 168 10.74 -24.33 -27.33
C GLY A 168 10.37 -25.78 -27.02
N GLY A 169 11.34 -26.63 -26.63
CA GLY A 169 11.06 -27.98 -26.14
C GLY A 169 10.80 -27.99 -24.64
N GLU A 170 9.75 -28.69 -24.18
CA GLU A 170 9.46 -28.88 -22.76
C GLU A 170 10.53 -29.78 -22.11
N VAL A 171 11.11 -29.29 -21.01
CA VAL A 171 12.17 -29.97 -20.25
C VAL A 171 11.74 -30.36 -18.84
N GLY A 172 10.57 -29.90 -18.40
CA GLY A 172 10.00 -30.21 -17.09
C GLY A 172 8.67 -29.51 -16.89
N SER A 173 7.82 -30.07 -16.03
CA SER A 173 6.56 -29.45 -15.64
C SER A 173 6.09 -29.91 -14.26
N THR A 174 5.29 -29.07 -13.59
CA THR A 174 4.69 -29.42 -12.30
C THR A 174 3.37 -28.70 -12.08
N THR A 175 2.52 -29.28 -11.24
CA THR A 175 1.33 -28.63 -10.67
C THR A 175 1.52 -28.22 -9.21
N ASP A 176 2.66 -28.56 -8.60
CA ASP A 176 3.02 -28.11 -7.26
C ASP A 176 3.88 -26.85 -7.37
N CYS A 177 3.22 -25.76 -7.75
CA CYS A 177 3.81 -24.46 -8.01
C CYS A 177 2.83 -23.34 -7.64
N GLN A 178 3.36 -22.14 -7.46
CA GLN A 178 2.54 -20.94 -7.23
C GLN A 178 3.28 -19.68 -7.71
N VAL A 179 2.50 -18.62 -7.92
CA VAL A 179 2.99 -17.25 -8.07
C VAL A 179 2.42 -16.41 -6.94
N LYS A 180 3.27 -15.63 -6.27
CA LYS A 180 2.87 -14.65 -5.26
C LYS A 180 3.18 -13.25 -5.77
N ILE A 181 2.19 -12.37 -5.74
CA ILE A 181 2.33 -10.95 -6.05
C ILE A 181 2.24 -10.17 -4.74
N GLU A 182 3.24 -9.36 -4.44
CA GLU A 182 3.34 -8.62 -3.18
C GLU A 182 4.10 -7.29 -3.33
N ASN A 183 4.20 -6.55 -2.22
CA ASN A 183 4.84 -5.23 -2.14
C ASN A 183 4.41 -4.23 -3.23
N PRO A 184 3.10 -3.91 -3.36
CA PRO A 184 2.64 -2.89 -4.29
C PRO A 184 3.30 -1.53 -4.00
N THR A 185 3.94 -0.92 -5.01
CA THR A 185 4.53 0.42 -4.92
C THR A 185 4.25 1.17 -6.21
N GLY A 186 3.39 2.19 -6.15
CA GLY A 186 2.92 2.91 -7.33
C GLY A 186 2.33 1.96 -8.38
N SER A 187 3.00 1.85 -9.53
CA SER A 187 2.64 0.96 -10.63
C SER A 187 3.45 -0.34 -10.68
N THR A 188 4.14 -0.72 -9.61
CA THR A 188 5.02 -1.90 -9.57
C THR A 188 4.71 -2.85 -8.44
N VAL A 189 5.10 -4.12 -8.61
CA VAL A 189 4.97 -5.20 -7.62
C VAL A 189 6.22 -6.09 -7.63
N ASN A 190 6.37 -6.88 -6.58
CA ASN A 190 7.26 -8.04 -6.57
C ASN A 190 6.48 -9.29 -6.99
N VAL A 191 7.08 -10.09 -7.87
CA VAL A 191 6.51 -11.36 -8.35
C VAL A 191 7.44 -12.49 -7.94
N THR A 192 7.01 -13.33 -7.01
CA THR A 192 7.71 -14.54 -6.60
C THR A 192 7.10 -15.75 -7.30
N ILE A 193 7.89 -16.49 -8.05
CA ILE A 193 7.48 -17.76 -8.67
C ILE A 193 8.18 -18.92 -7.97
N SER A 194 7.45 -19.98 -7.64
CA SER A 194 7.99 -21.16 -6.93
C SER A 194 7.48 -22.47 -7.51
N GLY A 195 8.19 -23.56 -7.20
CA GLY A 195 7.90 -24.92 -7.67
C GLY A 195 8.92 -25.46 -8.66
N PHE A 196 10.04 -24.76 -8.90
CA PHE A 196 11.06 -25.21 -9.85
C PHE A 196 11.69 -26.56 -9.45
N ASN A 197 11.88 -26.78 -8.14
CA ASN A 197 12.34 -28.05 -7.57
C ASN A 197 11.40 -29.22 -7.90
N ASN A 198 10.12 -28.95 -8.11
CA ASN A 198 9.08 -29.95 -8.37
C ASN A 198 8.88 -30.24 -9.87
N ALA A 199 9.48 -29.45 -10.78
CA ALA A 199 9.29 -29.58 -12.23
C ALA A 199 10.01 -30.78 -12.88
N GLY A 200 10.84 -31.47 -12.10
CA GLY A 200 11.67 -32.58 -12.58
C GLY A 200 12.84 -32.14 -13.46
N GLY A 201 13.70 -33.10 -13.81
CA GLY A 201 14.85 -32.86 -14.69
C GLY A 201 15.97 -32.04 -14.05
N SER A 202 16.85 -31.48 -14.88
CA SER A 202 18.03 -30.72 -14.43
C SER A 202 17.69 -29.38 -13.75
N MET A 203 16.42 -28.96 -13.78
CA MET A 203 15.93 -27.73 -13.15
C MET A 203 15.44 -27.90 -11.72
N SER A 204 15.41 -29.12 -11.18
CA SER A 204 15.00 -29.41 -9.81
C SER A 204 16.03 -28.98 -8.74
N ASN A 205 16.83 -27.94 -8.99
CA ASN A 205 17.95 -27.54 -8.16
C ASN A 205 17.75 -26.24 -7.38
N PHE A 206 16.66 -25.50 -7.55
CA PHE A 206 16.25 -24.37 -6.70
C PHE A 206 14.72 -24.35 -6.56
N GLU A 207 14.18 -23.69 -5.53
CA GLU A 207 12.75 -23.71 -5.22
C GLU A 207 11.96 -22.58 -5.91
N LYS A 208 12.50 -21.35 -5.84
CA LYS A 208 11.81 -20.11 -6.20
C LYS A 208 12.76 -18.97 -6.48
N PHE A 209 12.30 -17.89 -7.09
CA PHE A 209 12.98 -16.59 -7.06
C PHE A 209 11.95 -15.46 -7.13
N THR A 210 12.36 -14.26 -6.74
CA THR A 210 11.51 -13.06 -6.74
C THR A 210 12.04 -12.04 -7.74
N VAL A 211 11.18 -11.60 -8.65
CA VAL A 211 11.44 -10.49 -9.56
C VAL A 211 10.84 -9.23 -8.95
N THR A 212 11.67 -8.22 -8.70
CA THR A 212 11.24 -6.94 -8.11
C THR A 212 10.94 -5.90 -9.19
N GLY A 213 10.06 -4.94 -8.88
CA GLY A 213 9.79 -3.81 -9.78
C GLY A 213 9.03 -4.16 -11.06
N VAL A 214 8.25 -5.25 -11.06
CA VAL A 214 7.42 -5.65 -12.21
C VAL A 214 6.31 -4.62 -12.42
N ASN A 215 6.19 -4.06 -13.62
CA ASN A 215 5.15 -3.08 -13.93
C ASN A 215 3.78 -3.74 -14.02
N VAL A 216 2.78 -3.05 -13.48
CA VAL A 216 1.37 -3.44 -13.53
C VAL A 216 0.60 -2.39 -14.31
N THR A 217 -0.22 -2.83 -15.26
CA THR A 217 -1.13 -1.93 -15.99
C THR A 217 -2.53 -2.52 -15.98
N LYS A 218 -3.50 -1.70 -15.58
CA LYS A 218 -4.92 -2.07 -15.60
C LYS A 218 -5.49 -1.90 -17.01
N ALA A 219 -6.20 -2.91 -17.49
CA ALA A 219 -6.93 -2.87 -18.75
C ALA A 219 -8.42 -2.56 -18.52
N ASN A 220 -9.10 -2.06 -19.56
CA ASN A 220 -10.50 -1.63 -19.49
C ASN A 220 -11.49 -2.79 -19.23
N ASN A 221 -11.09 -4.02 -19.52
CA ASN A 221 -11.86 -5.24 -19.28
C ASN A 221 -11.71 -5.77 -17.83
N GLY A 222 -11.02 -5.04 -16.95
CA GLY A 222 -10.76 -5.45 -15.57
C GLY A 222 -9.59 -6.41 -15.39
N SER A 223 -8.88 -6.80 -16.46
CA SER A 223 -7.63 -7.55 -16.33
C SER A 223 -6.44 -6.63 -16.05
N TYR A 224 -5.32 -7.20 -15.61
CA TYR A 224 -4.08 -6.50 -15.34
C TYR A 224 -2.94 -7.19 -16.09
N SER A 225 -2.08 -6.42 -16.75
CA SER A 225 -0.87 -6.94 -17.38
C SER A 225 0.35 -6.72 -16.50
N LEU A 226 1.21 -7.73 -16.43
CA LEU A 226 2.52 -7.67 -15.81
C LEU A 226 3.58 -7.55 -16.91
N SER A 227 4.53 -6.63 -16.75
CA SER A 227 5.64 -6.51 -17.68
C SER A 227 6.93 -6.01 -17.02
N LEU A 228 8.03 -6.67 -17.35
CA LEU A 228 9.37 -6.22 -17.03
C LEU A 228 10.33 -6.71 -18.12
N GLY A 229 11.27 -5.84 -18.50
CA GLY A 229 12.37 -6.20 -19.40
C GLY A 229 13.42 -7.05 -18.69
N ALA A 230 14.69 -6.81 -19.01
CA ALA A 230 15.79 -7.49 -18.33
C ALA A 230 15.77 -7.20 -16.83
N PHE A 231 16.07 -8.22 -16.02
CA PHE A 231 16.10 -8.12 -14.57
C PHE A 231 17.17 -9.05 -14.00
N GLU A 232 17.59 -8.75 -12.78
CA GLU A 232 18.45 -9.63 -11.98
C GLU A 232 17.67 -10.06 -10.74
N ALA A 233 17.85 -11.31 -10.35
CA ALA A 233 17.31 -11.84 -9.11
C ALA A 233 18.30 -12.85 -8.53
N ASP A 234 18.15 -13.14 -7.24
CA ASP A 234 18.96 -14.15 -6.56
C ASP A 234 18.05 -15.25 -6.00
N THR A 235 18.60 -16.45 -5.94
CA THR A 235 18.01 -17.59 -5.24
C THR A 235 19.09 -18.46 -4.61
N GLN A 236 18.68 -19.54 -3.96
CA GLN A 236 19.57 -20.58 -3.45
C GLN A 236 19.21 -21.91 -4.08
N LYS A 237 20.26 -22.68 -4.37
CA LYS A 237 20.09 -24.08 -4.73
C LYS A 237 19.50 -24.85 -3.55
N THR A 238 18.90 -26.00 -3.82
CA THR A 238 18.45 -26.97 -2.81
C THR A 238 19.61 -27.51 -1.96
N THR A 239 20.86 -27.36 -2.42
CA THR A 239 22.09 -27.65 -1.67
C THR A 239 22.57 -26.51 -0.77
N GLY A 240 21.92 -25.35 -0.81
CA GLY A 240 22.25 -24.16 -0.01
C GLY A 240 23.21 -23.16 -0.65
N GLU A 241 23.75 -23.45 -1.85
CA GLU A 241 24.62 -22.51 -2.58
C GLU A 241 23.81 -21.37 -3.20
N ALA A 242 24.34 -20.15 -3.19
CA ALA A 242 23.74 -19.03 -3.91
C ALA A 242 23.69 -19.29 -5.43
N LEU A 243 22.63 -18.82 -6.08
CA LEU A 243 22.42 -18.94 -7.51
C LEU A 243 21.82 -17.63 -8.04
N ALA A 244 22.58 -16.94 -8.87
CA ALA A 244 22.09 -15.76 -9.58
C ALA A 244 21.10 -16.14 -10.69
N ILE A 245 20.11 -15.32 -10.93
CA ILE A 245 19.11 -15.44 -12.00
C ILE A 245 19.22 -14.21 -12.90
N ASN A 246 19.57 -14.43 -14.16
CA ASN A 246 19.63 -13.39 -15.18
C ASN A 246 18.38 -13.46 -16.05
N GLY A 247 17.43 -12.56 -15.83
CA GLY A 247 16.17 -12.46 -16.54
C GLY A 247 16.26 -11.60 -17.80
N THR A 248 15.62 -12.04 -18.88
CA THR A 248 15.46 -11.26 -20.12
C THR A 248 14.10 -10.57 -20.17
N SER A 249 13.06 -11.22 -19.64
CA SER A 249 11.72 -10.65 -19.60
C SER A 249 10.82 -11.38 -18.61
N LEU A 250 9.88 -10.66 -18.04
CA LEU A 250 8.69 -11.19 -17.37
C LEU A 250 7.46 -10.55 -18.01
N ASN A 251 6.53 -11.38 -18.46
CA ASN A 251 5.23 -10.95 -18.96
C ASN A 251 4.13 -11.75 -18.28
N GLY A 252 2.97 -11.15 -18.06
CA GLY A 252 1.86 -11.88 -17.48
C GLY A 252 0.53 -11.17 -17.62
N THR A 253 -0.53 -11.89 -17.29
CA THR A 253 -1.90 -11.35 -17.25
C THR A 253 -2.62 -11.95 -16.06
N ILE A 254 -3.25 -11.09 -15.26
CA ILE A 254 -4.20 -11.43 -14.21
C ILE A 254 -5.59 -11.05 -14.72
N ASN A 255 -6.47 -12.03 -14.87
CA ASN A 255 -7.83 -11.80 -15.33
C ASN A 255 -8.75 -11.40 -14.17
N ALA A 256 -9.88 -10.79 -14.50
CA ALA A 256 -10.87 -10.36 -13.52
C ALA A 256 -11.48 -11.51 -12.71
N ASP A 257 -11.42 -12.74 -13.20
CA ASP A 257 -11.88 -13.95 -12.52
C ASP A 257 -10.86 -14.52 -11.52
N GLY A 258 -9.69 -13.90 -11.40
CA GLY A 258 -8.62 -14.34 -10.51
C GLY A 258 -7.63 -15.32 -11.14
N THR A 259 -7.81 -15.69 -12.41
CA THR A 259 -6.84 -16.52 -13.13
C THR A 259 -5.61 -15.71 -13.54
N ALA A 260 -4.45 -16.36 -13.54
CA ALA A 260 -3.15 -15.76 -13.81
C ALA A 260 -2.38 -16.57 -14.84
N THR A 261 -1.70 -15.87 -15.73
CA THR A 261 -0.68 -16.41 -16.63
C THR A 261 0.60 -15.59 -16.47
N VAL A 262 1.75 -16.25 -16.33
CA VAL A 262 3.05 -15.58 -16.21
C VAL A 262 4.07 -16.33 -17.04
N SER A 263 4.78 -15.62 -17.92
CA SER A 263 5.88 -16.13 -18.72
C SER A 263 7.16 -15.39 -18.35
N ILE A 264 8.18 -16.14 -17.94
CA ILE A 264 9.48 -15.60 -17.53
C ILE A 264 10.56 -16.25 -18.37
N VAL A 265 11.43 -15.43 -18.96
CA VAL A 265 12.61 -15.90 -19.71
C VAL A 265 13.85 -15.54 -18.90
N PHE A 266 14.62 -16.55 -18.48
CA PHE A 266 15.77 -16.33 -17.59
C PHE A 266 16.85 -17.41 -17.74
N SER A 267 18.06 -17.13 -17.27
CA SER A 267 19.19 -18.07 -17.21
C SER A 267 19.69 -18.20 -15.76
N PRO A 268 19.63 -19.40 -15.15
CA PRO A 268 20.20 -19.63 -13.84
C PRO A 268 21.73 -19.75 -13.92
N GLY A 269 22.44 -18.94 -13.13
CA GLY A 269 23.90 -18.90 -13.11
C GLY A 269 24.50 -18.57 -14.48
N SER A 270 25.47 -19.36 -14.90
CA SER A 270 26.16 -19.21 -16.20
C SER A 270 25.58 -20.12 -17.29
N MET A 271 24.30 -20.51 -17.18
CA MET A 271 23.68 -21.37 -18.18
C MET A 271 23.68 -20.68 -19.56
N PRO A 272 24.14 -21.36 -20.63
CA PRO A 272 24.34 -20.72 -21.94
C PRO A 272 23.03 -20.48 -22.70
N MET A 273 21.95 -21.16 -22.33
CA MET A 273 20.65 -21.09 -23.00
C MET A 273 19.57 -20.69 -21.99
N PRO A 274 18.75 -19.67 -22.28
CA PRO A 274 17.68 -19.25 -21.40
C PRO A 274 16.55 -20.29 -21.36
N ILE A 275 15.86 -20.28 -20.24
CA ILE A 275 14.69 -21.08 -19.95
C ILE A 275 13.48 -20.19 -20.01
N THR A 276 12.43 -20.67 -20.67
CA THR A 276 11.10 -20.07 -20.59
C THR A 276 10.28 -20.85 -19.57
N ALA A 277 9.91 -20.20 -18.48
CA ALA A 277 8.95 -20.71 -17.51
C ALA A 277 7.57 -20.12 -17.82
N GLU A 278 6.58 -20.98 -18.05
CA GLU A 278 5.19 -20.61 -18.27
C GLU A 278 4.34 -21.13 -17.11
N PHE A 279 3.82 -20.20 -16.32
CA PHE A 279 2.91 -20.46 -15.22
C PHE A 279 1.47 -20.15 -15.62
N THR A 280 0.55 -21.01 -15.21
CA THR A 280 -0.89 -20.74 -15.15
C THR A 280 -1.40 -21.06 -13.75
N GLY A 281 -2.37 -20.31 -13.24
CA GLY A 281 -2.99 -20.59 -11.94
C GLY A 281 -4.16 -19.67 -11.61
N SER A 282 -4.68 -19.79 -10.39
CA SER A 282 -5.74 -18.94 -9.84
C SER A 282 -5.50 -18.63 -8.36
N ASN A 283 -5.96 -17.45 -7.91
CA ASN A 283 -6.05 -17.12 -6.48
C ASN A 283 -7.35 -17.63 -5.84
N THR A 284 -8.33 -18.03 -6.64
CA THR A 284 -9.57 -18.64 -6.18
C THR A 284 -9.50 -20.15 -6.33
N GLN A 285 -9.91 -20.86 -5.28
CA GLN A 285 -10.21 -22.28 -5.40
C GLN A 285 -11.51 -22.39 -6.18
N SER A 286 -11.44 -22.66 -7.48
CA SER A 286 -12.63 -23.05 -8.23
C SER A 286 -13.21 -24.29 -7.55
N SER A 287 -14.44 -24.20 -7.04
CA SER A 287 -15.26 -25.37 -6.77
C SER A 287 -15.53 -26.00 -8.13
N ALA A 288 -14.80 -27.07 -8.44
CA ALA A 288 -14.91 -27.77 -9.71
C ALA A 288 -16.36 -28.16 -10.02
N GLN A 289 -16.66 -28.14 -11.33
CA GLN A 289 -17.89 -28.61 -11.99
C GLN A 289 -18.36 -29.99 -11.51
#